data_AF-A0A3D3ASR3-F1
#
_entry.id   AF-A0A3D3ASR3-F1
#
_cell.length_a   1.000
_cell.length_b   1.000
_cell.length_c   1.000
_cell.angle_alpha   90.00
_cell.angle_beta   90.00
_cell.angle_gamma   90.00
#
_symmetry.space_group_name_H-M   'P 1'
#
loop_
_entity.id
_entity.type
_entity.pdbx_description
1 polymer ?
#
loop_
_entity_poly.entity_id
_entity_poly.type
_entity_poly.pdbx_seq_one_letter_code
_entity_poly.pdbx_strand_id
1 'polypeptide(L)' 'TLSRTLLTSFTTISAIIVLIFFGGVDLRAMALVLLIGFITGTYSSVFVASPLLILWEKLLGKKKELKKV' A
#
# COMPACT_ATOMS: atom_id res chain seq x y z
N THR A 1 -2.55 -9.76 -10.90
CA THR A 1 -1.64 -9.50 -9.77
C THR A 1 -2.19 -8.47 -8.80
N LEU A 2 -2.84 -7.40 -9.30
CA LEU A 2 -3.52 -6.38 -8.47
C LEU A 2 -4.62 -6.95 -7.54
N SER A 3 -5.41 -7.93 -8.00
CA SER A 3 -6.47 -8.53 -7.18
C SER A 3 -5.93 -9.31 -5.99
N ARG A 4 -4.78 -9.99 -6.12
CA ARG A 4 -4.15 -10.70 -4.98
C ARG A 4 -3.59 -9.73 -3.94
N THR A 5 -3.03 -8.61 -4.37
CA THR A 5 -2.51 -7.58 -3.44
C THR A 5 -3.65 -6.85 -2.73
N LEU A 6 -4.75 -6.54 -3.42
CA LEU A 6 -5.93 -5.96 -2.77
C LEU A 6 -6.58 -6.93 -1.78
N LEU A 7 -6.67 -8.21 -2.13
CA LEU A 7 -7.25 -9.24 -1.24
C LEU A 7 -6.42 -9.43 0.04
N THR A 8 -5.10 -9.35 -0.07
CA THR A 8 -4.20 -9.44 1.10
C THR A 8 -4.26 -8.17 1.95
N SER A 9 -4.21 -6.98 1.35
CA SER A 9 -4.37 -5.73 2.10
C SER A 9 -5.72 -5.65 2.85
N PHE A 10 -6.81 -6.08 2.21
CA PHE A 10 -8.13 -6.12 2.84
C PHE A 10 -8.18 -7.08 4.04
N THR A 11 -7.63 -8.28 3.87
CA THR A 11 -7.53 -9.28 4.93
C THR A 11 -6.68 -8.78 6.10
N THR A 12 -5.57 -8.06 5.84
CA THR A 12 -4.72 -7.48 6.89
C THR A 12 -5.47 -6.43 7.72
N ILE A 13 -6.23 -5.52 7.08
CA ILE A 13 -7.05 -4.53 7.80
C ILE A 13 -8.06 -5.24 8.69
N SER A 14 -8.75 -6.25 8.16
CA SER A 14 -9.72 -7.04 8.91
C SER A 14 -9.08 -7.72 10.13
N ALA A 15 -7.89 -8.31 9.97
CA ALA A 15 -7.16 -8.93 11.07
C ALA A 15 -6.74 -7.93 12.16
N ILE A 16 -6.24 -6.74 11.79
CA ILE A 16 -5.86 -5.69 12.77
C ILE A 16 -7.08 -5.23 13.57
N ILE A 17 -8.24 -5.07 12.92
CA ILE A 17 -9.49 -4.71 13.60
C ILE A 17 -9.85 -5.76 14.65
N VAL A 18 -9.86 -7.04 14.28
CA VAL A 18 -10.13 -8.13 15.24
C VAL A 18 -9.10 -8.12 16.37
N LEU A 19 -7.83 -7.87 16.07
CA LEU A 19 -6.75 -7.83 17.08
C LEU A 19 -6.94 -6.68 18.09
N ILE A 20 -7.47 -5.53 17.67
CA ILE A 20 -7.73 -4.40 18.57
C ILE A 20 -8.94 -4.68 19.48
N PHE A 21 -10.00 -5.27 18.94
CA PHE A 21 -11.23 -5.55 19.70
C PHE A 21 -11.09 -6.77 20.62
N PHE A 22 -10.53 -7.87 20.11
CA PHE A 22 -10.40 -9.16 20.82
C PHE A 22 -9.00 -9.41 21.41
N GLY A 23 -8.00 -8.59 21.10
CA GLY A 23 -6.67 -8.71 21.69
C GLY A 23 -6.66 -8.28 23.16
N GLY A 24 -5.88 -9.00 23.97
CA GLY A 24 -5.59 -8.64 25.37
C GLY A 24 -4.73 -7.37 25.50
N VAL A 25 -4.48 -6.94 26.73
CA VAL A 25 -3.77 -5.68 27.05
C VAL A 25 -2.43 -5.53 26.33
N ASP A 26 -1.61 -6.57 26.30
CA ASP A 26 -0.29 -6.52 25.65
C ASP A 26 -0.39 -6.47 24.12
N LEU A 27 -1.34 -7.22 23.55
CA LEU A 27 -1.57 -7.27 22.11
C LEU A 27 -2.20 -5.99 21.57
N ARG A 28 -2.98 -5.27 22.37
CA ARG A 28 -3.58 -3.98 21.98
C ARG A 28 -2.52 -2.92 21.70
N ALA A 29 -1.49 -2.84 22.53
CA ALA A 29 -0.37 -1.91 22.30
C ALA A 29 0.36 -2.23 20.98
N MET A 30 0.62 -3.51 20.72
CA MET A 30 1.20 -3.96 19.45
C MET A 30 0.27 -3.67 18.26
N ALA A 31 -1.03 -3.94 18.40
CA ALA A 31 -2.04 -3.75 17.37
C ALA A 31 -2.18 -2.26 16.97
N LEU A 32 -2.07 -1.34 17.93
CA LEU A 32 -2.07 0.10 17.67
C LEU A 32 -0.86 0.53 16.83
N VAL A 33 0.34 0.03 17.15
CA VAL A 33 1.54 0.29 16.34
C VAL A 33 1.37 -0.28 14.92
N LEU A 34 0.82 -1.49 14.82
CA LEU A 34 0.53 -2.15 13.54
C LEU A 34 -0.49 -1.37 12.71
N LEU A 35 -1.53 -0.82 13.35
CA LEU A 35 -2.54 0.01 12.70
C LEU A 35 -1.91 1.28 12.12
N ILE A 36 -1.11 2.00 12.91
CA ILE A 36 -0.46 3.24 12.48
C ILE A 36 0.50 2.96 11.32
N GLY A 37 1.36 1.94 11.46
CA GLY A 37 2.31 1.53 10.42
C GLY A 37 1.61 1.02 9.15
N PHE A 38 0.50 0.31 9.29
CA PHE A 38 -0.29 -0.16 8.15
C PHE A 38 -0.97 1.00 7.41
N ILE A 39 -1.51 2.00 8.12
CA ILE A 39 -2.10 3.19 7.50
C ILE A 39 -1.04 3.97 6.70
N THR A 40 0.13 4.23 7.29
CA THR A 40 1.23 4.92 6.59
C THR A 40 1.78 4.11 5.42
N GLY A 41 1.95 2.79 5.61
CA GLY A 41 2.43 1.88 4.56
C GLY A 41 1.44 1.72 3.40
N THR A 42 0.14 1.64 3.68
CA THR A 42 -0.90 1.50 2.64
C THR A 42 -1.10 2.80 1.87
N TYR A 43 -1.12 3.94 2.57
CA TYR A 43 -1.12 5.25 1.90
C TYR A 43 0.11 5.39 1.00
N SER A 44 1.30 5.04 1.49
CA SER A 44 2.51 5.06 0.68
C SER A 44 2.38 4.13 -0.53
N SER A 45 2.11 2.84 -0.37
CA SER A 45 2.06 1.92 -1.52
C SER A 45 0.97 2.26 -2.55
N VAL A 46 -0.23 2.70 -2.14
CA VAL A 46 -1.34 2.96 -3.09
C VAL A 46 -1.18 4.32 -3.78
N PHE A 47 -0.79 5.36 -3.04
CA PHE A 47 -0.61 6.72 -3.59
C PHE A 47 0.76 6.97 -4.21
N VAL A 48 1.79 6.18 -3.91
CA VAL A 48 3.12 6.36 -4.51
C VAL A 48 3.23 5.50 -5.77
N ALA A 49 2.71 4.26 -5.79
CA ALA A 49 2.82 3.40 -6.98
C ALA A 49 2.03 3.93 -8.19
N SER A 50 0.82 4.47 -8.00
CA SER A 50 -0.01 4.97 -9.11
C SER A 50 0.64 6.16 -9.86
N PRO A 51 1.09 7.24 -9.20
CA PRO A 51 1.80 8.31 -9.88
C PRO A 51 3.24 7.96 -10.25
N LEU A 52 3.95 7.04 -9.56
CA LEU A 52 5.26 6.58 -10.04
C LEU A 52 5.14 5.81 -11.36
N LEU A 53 4.11 4.98 -11.53
CA LEU A 53 3.87 4.29 -12.81
C LEU A 53 3.60 5.30 -13.93
N ILE A 54 2.78 6.32 -13.67
CA ILE A 54 2.45 7.38 -14.64
C ILE A 54 3.69 8.25 -14.94
N LEU A 55 4.48 8.60 -13.93
CA LEU A 55 5.71 9.39 -14.10
C LEU A 55 6.80 8.60 -14.83
N TRP A 56 6.92 7.31 -14.55
CA TRP A 56 7.84 6.39 -15.23
C TRP A 56 7.47 6.21 -16.70
N GLU A 57 6.17 6.05 -17.01
CA GLU A 57 5.68 6.09 -18.40
C GLU A 57 5.93 7.44 -19.07
N LYS A 58 5.74 8.56 -18.38
CA LYS A 58 5.96 9.90 -18.97
C LYS A 58 7.44 10.18 -19.25
N LEU A 59 8.35 9.67 -18.41
CA LEU A 59 9.80 9.82 -18.56
C LEU A 59 10.39 8.86 -19.62
N LEU A 60 9.88 7.63 -19.72
CA LEU A 60 10.32 6.67 -20.75
C LEU A 60 9.60 6.84 -22.09
N GLY A 61 8.34 7.27 -22.09
CA GLY A 61 7.55 7.58 -23.29
C GLY A 61 8.13 8.74 -24.09
N LYS A 62 8.74 9.73 -23.41
CA LYS A 62 9.43 10.85 -24.07
C LYS A 62 10.69 10.41 -24.85
N LYS A 63 11.29 9.25 -24.53
CA LYS A 63 12.44 8.70 -25.29
C LYS A 63 12.03 7.96 -26.57
N LYS A 64 10.77 7.56 -26.74
CA LYS A 64 10.32 6.92 -28.00
C LYS A 64 10.06 7.93 -29.11
N GLU A 65 9.68 9.17 -28.78
CA GLU A 65 9.42 10.24 -29.76
C GLU A 65 10.71 10.99 -30.19
N LEU A 66 11.70 11.12 -29.30
CA LEU A 66 12.97 11.82 -29.59
C LEU A 66 14.01 10.97 -30.34
N LYS A 67 13.75 9.67 -30.55
CA LYS A 67 14.63 8.78 -31.33
C LYS A 67 14.09 8.49 -32.74
N LYS A 68 13.05 9.23 -33.16
CA LYS A 68 12.39 9.09 -34.46
C LYS A 68 12.46 10.37 -35.31
N VAL A 69 13.34 11.31 -34.96
CA VAL A 69 13.69 12.49 -35.75
C VAL A 69 15.13 12.35 -36.23
#